data_AF-A0A2N1DM27-F1
#
_entry.id   AF-A0A2N1DM27-F1
#
_cell.length_a   1.000
_cell.length_b   1.000
_cell.length_c   1.000
_cell.angle_alpha   90.00
_cell.angle_beta   90.00
_cell.angle_gamma   90.00
#
_symmetry.space_group_name_H-M   'P 1'
#
loop_
_entity.id
_entity.type
_entity.pdbx_description
1 polymer ?
#
loop_
_entity_poly.entity_id
_entity_poly.type
_entity_poly.pdbx_seq_one_letter_code
_entity_poly.pdbx_strand_id
1 'polypeptide(L)'
;MMTELRFYMRLLSFFLLSSSLLFNAACVSPTSTVSPAPDKIPVIKDDFSKILDSNFRGDLRFVGGKGYFTACDSEQDFPVIVNAALTIIYEKITQEKSTPVYIEFVGEITFPAINTPPSNALMRIDTIHHMALPKASLQCAKATHGFLFKAKGDNPYWRLNIDQNKILFATQASNRAYQIQNSQFNTTQKNYIKTNNEQGERLSLRIQPGHCYNLKMQEYWGFTAKVDSVWGEFSGCGEPGWPVNFRDVSGYYLNRSPFKTTNLTLNSDYSVEYQEKIGEQVITKTGFWKSNSPDRIVVMLMQQDKKKIQEEFIFQRSGVTLSSTKLNKNNIITRLSEAEGVFNKMTSKEISSKNSITRIERAFTAQHIDPKAEIDKALQKALNQYFKIHGTDPKGTKFSAVKYDLNGDGLKEAIVLLDWCSKSGCEMLIFERQKDDYRFSSRISQIQVPVRVSNSQHYLWQSLLVEKDKKWLILDFDGISYPPHTRSLTAVNKLDIATDIILFSQGRPKNWFPIKMQ
;
A
#
# COMPACT_ATOMS: atom_id res chain seq x y z
N MET A 1 -37.44 74.76 8.92
CA MET A 1 -36.78 73.75 9.78
C MET A 1 -35.32 73.70 9.34
N MET A 2 -34.43 74.49 9.95
CA MET A 2 -33.78 74.22 11.26
C MET A 2 -32.83 73.02 11.15
N THR A 3 -31.51 73.13 11.38
CA THR A 3 -30.70 74.22 11.95
C THR A 3 -29.20 74.02 11.57
N GLU A 4 -28.46 75.03 11.08
CA GLU A 4 -27.40 75.86 11.78
C GLU A 4 -26.03 75.11 11.96
N LEU A 5 -24.80 75.66 11.97
CA LEU A 5 -24.15 76.99 11.74
C LEU A 5 -22.62 76.69 11.52
N ARG A 6 -21.85 77.17 10.52
CA ARG A 6 -21.21 78.50 10.24
C ARG A 6 -20.08 79.00 11.18
N PHE A 7 -18.92 79.35 10.56
CA PHE A 7 -17.94 80.46 10.84
C PHE A 7 -17.26 80.60 12.24
N TYR A 8 -16.29 81.47 12.56
CA TYR A 8 -15.41 82.50 11.89
C TYR A 8 -13.98 82.37 12.50
N MET A 9 -12.85 82.29 11.77
CA MET A 9 -11.94 83.34 11.23
C MET A 9 -11.31 84.38 12.22
N ARG A 10 -10.05 84.77 11.91
CA ARG A 10 -9.17 85.86 12.44
C ARG A 10 -8.26 85.48 13.63
N LEU A 11 -6.94 85.76 13.67
CA LEU A 11 -5.99 86.81 13.19
C LEU A 11 -5.59 87.85 14.27
N LEU A 12 -4.26 87.97 14.43
CA LEU A 12 -3.43 89.09 14.93
C LEU A 12 -3.43 89.52 16.43
N SER A 13 -2.29 89.22 17.07
CA SER A 13 -1.25 90.19 17.53
C SER A 13 -1.42 91.10 18.77
N PHE A 14 -0.24 91.42 19.33
CA PHE A 14 0.17 92.45 20.32
C PHE A 14 0.10 92.14 21.84
N PHE A 15 1.27 91.74 22.38
CA PHE A 15 2.09 92.50 23.35
C PHE A 15 1.40 93.23 24.53
N LEU A 16 1.72 92.83 25.78
CA LEU A 16 2.60 93.58 26.73
C LEU A 16 2.70 92.91 28.13
N LEU A 17 3.75 93.32 28.87
CA LEU A 17 4.19 92.98 30.25
C LEU A 17 3.08 92.59 31.26
N SER A 18 3.31 91.72 32.25
CA SER A 18 4.13 92.08 33.44
C SER A 18 4.36 90.95 34.47
N SER A 19 5.34 91.19 35.36
CA SER A 19 5.42 90.73 36.76
C SER A 19 5.87 89.29 37.08
N SER A 20 7.14 89.24 37.50
CA SER A 20 7.87 88.22 38.25
C SER A 20 7.11 87.56 39.41
N LEU A 21 7.28 86.24 39.55
CA LEU A 21 7.29 85.54 40.84
C LEU A 21 8.34 84.41 40.79
N LEU A 22 9.30 84.44 41.72
CA LEU A 22 10.33 83.42 41.89
C LEU A 22 9.79 82.26 42.72
N PHE A 23 9.95 81.01 42.28
CA PHE A 23 10.15 79.86 43.19
C PHE A 23 10.98 78.75 42.53
N ASN A 24 11.78 78.07 43.35
CA ASN A 24 12.76 77.06 42.94
C ASN A 24 12.11 75.73 42.53
N ALA A 25 12.63 75.09 41.48
CA ALA A 25 12.60 73.63 41.33
C ALA A 25 13.77 73.12 40.45
N ALA A 26 14.33 71.99 40.85
CA ALA A 26 15.56 71.37 40.37
C ALA A 26 15.66 71.08 38.85
N CYS A 27 16.91 70.94 38.38
CA CYS A 27 17.23 70.34 37.08
C CYS A 27 16.61 68.94 36.95
N VAL A 28 15.61 68.78 36.08
CA VAL A 28 15.18 67.47 35.57
C VAL A 28 15.76 67.32 34.18
N SER A 29 16.77 66.45 34.05
CA SER A 29 17.26 66.03 32.74
C SER A 29 16.14 65.34 31.97
N PRO A 30 15.95 65.58 30.67
CA PRO A 30 14.96 64.85 29.88
C PRO A 30 15.26 63.37 29.99
N THR A 31 14.34 62.62 30.59
CA THR A 31 14.50 61.19 30.81
C THR A 31 14.63 60.54 29.45
N SER A 32 15.78 59.92 29.18
CA SER A 32 15.93 59.07 28.00
C SER A 32 14.83 58.01 28.07
N THR A 33 13.88 58.07 27.14
CA THR A 33 12.83 57.06 27.01
C THR A 33 13.52 55.76 26.66
N VAL A 34 13.72 54.91 27.67
CA VAL A 34 14.22 53.56 27.49
C VAL A 34 13.24 52.86 26.57
N SER A 35 13.65 52.66 25.32
CA SER A 35 12.92 51.80 24.39
C SER A 35 12.63 50.49 25.12
N PRO A 36 11.39 49.99 25.13
CA PRO A 36 11.10 48.68 25.68
C PRO A 36 12.06 47.68 25.05
N ALA A 37 12.74 46.88 25.87
CA ALA A 37 13.49 45.75 25.36
C ALA A 37 12.51 44.90 24.55
N PRO A 38 12.85 44.48 23.31
CA PRO A 38 11.91 43.76 22.46
C PRO A 38 11.42 42.51 23.21
N ASP A 39 10.09 42.38 23.32
CA ASP A 39 9.46 41.29 24.03
C ASP A 39 10.04 39.96 23.55
N LYS A 40 10.56 39.16 24.49
CA LYS A 40 11.13 37.85 24.18
C LYS A 40 10.01 36.94 23.71
N ILE A 41 9.84 36.82 22.39
CA ILE A 41 8.91 35.89 21.76
C ILE A 41 9.08 34.51 22.42
N PRO A 42 8.04 33.95 23.06
CA PRO A 42 8.20 32.74 23.85
C PRO A 42 8.57 31.56 22.97
N VAL A 43 9.68 30.89 23.30
CA VAL A 43 10.15 29.69 22.61
C VAL A 43 9.21 28.53 22.91
N ILE A 44 8.37 28.17 21.92
CA ILE A 44 7.47 27.03 22.02
C ILE A 44 8.28 25.75 21.81
N LYS A 45 8.21 24.83 22.77
CA LYS A 45 8.79 23.49 22.67
C LYS A 45 7.69 22.45 22.47
N ASP A 46 7.96 21.45 21.65
CA ASP A 46 7.07 20.32 21.37
C ASP A 46 7.91 19.13 20.90
N ASP A 47 7.56 17.92 21.29
CA ASP A 47 8.30 16.72 20.87
C ASP A 47 7.98 16.36 19.41
N PHE A 48 8.89 15.62 18.74
CA PHE A 48 8.61 15.09 17.40
C PHE A 48 7.39 14.15 17.40
N SER A 49 6.63 14.22 16.31
CA SER A 49 5.35 13.53 16.21
C SER A 49 5.49 12.01 16.19
N LYS A 50 4.71 11.37 17.06
CA LYS A 50 4.50 9.93 17.09
C LYS A 50 3.33 9.59 16.16
N ILE A 51 3.62 8.89 15.07
CA ILE A 51 2.63 8.39 14.12
C ILE A 51 2.56 6.88 14.30
N LEU A 52 1.54 6.44 15.03
CA LEU A 52 1.19 5.03 15.16
C LEU A 52 0.58 4.53 13.84
N ASP A 53 0.67 3.23 13.59
CA ASP A 53 -0.01 2.55 12.48
C ASP A 53 0.45 2.93 11.05
N SER A 54 1.68 3.46 10.90
CA SER A 54 2.32 3.57 9.58
C SER A 54 2.73 2.18 9.06
N ASN A 55 2.38 1.86 7.82
CA ASN A 55 2.62 0.55 7.20
C ASN A 55 3.89 0.56 6.35
N PHE A 56 4.73 -0.47 6.49
CA PHE A 56 6.02 -0.64 5.82
C PHE A 56 6.18 -2.04 5.24
N ARG A 57 6.92 -2.14 4.12
CA ARG A 57 7.25 -3.41 3.45
C ARG A 57 8.62 -3.38 2.80
N GLY A 58 9.27 -4.55 2.76
CA GLY A 58 10.63 -4.69 2.27
C GLY A 58 11.31 -5.91 2.88
N ASP A 59 12.64 -5.93 2.82
CA ASP A 59 13.45 -7.03 3.32
C ASP A 59 14.01 -6.70 4.72
N LEU A 60 13.87 -7.64 5.65
CA LEU A 60 14.49 -7.63 6.97
C LEU A 60 15.63 -8.65 7.01
N ARG A 61 16.79 -8.25 7.53
CA ARG A 61 17.92 -9.15 7.82
C ARG A 61 18.58 -8.85 9.16
N PHE A 62 19.12 -9.88 9.80
CA PHE A 62 19.88 -9.76 11.05
C PHE A 62 21.37 -10.03 10.83
N VAL A 63 22.23 -9.03 11.06
CA VAL A 63 23.69 -9.16 10.92
C VAL A 63 24.36 -8.78 12.24
N GLY A 64 25.12 -9.70 12.83
CA GLY A 64 25.83 -9.47 14.10
C GLY A 64 24.91 -9.06 15.26
N GLY A 65 23.69 -9.60 15.32
CA GLY A 65 22.68 -9.26 16.33
C GLY A 65 21.92 -7.94 16.09
N LYS A 66 22.25 -7.19 15.02
CA LYS A 66 21.56 -5.96 14.62
C LYS A 66 20.59 -6.25 13.48
N GLY A 67 19.37 -5.72 13.56
CA GLY A 67 18.39 -5.78 12.48
C GLY A 67 18.57 -4.64 11.49
N TYR A 68 18.41 -4.93 10.20
CA TYR A 68 18.41 -3.96 9.10
C TYR A 68 17.19 -4.22 8.23
N PHE A 69 16.45 -3.16 7.92
CA PHE A 69 15.30 -3.16 7.03
C PHE A 69 15.67 -2.39 5.75
N THR A 70 15.34 -2.93 4.58
CA THR A 70 15.49 -2.27 3.28
C THR A 70 14.10 -2.20 2.65
N ALA A 71 13.57 -0.99 2.41
CA ALA A 71 12.23 -0.83 1.84
C ALA A 71 12.18 -1.33 0.38
N CYS A 72 11.03 -1.85 -0.06
CA CYS A 72 10.89 -2.50 -1.38
C CYS A 72 11.37 -1.71 -2.60
N ASP A 73 11.25 -0.38 -2.55
CA ASP A 73 11.61 0.52 -3.65
C ASP A 73 12.95 1.25 -3.36
N SER A 74 13.70 0.83 -2.33
CA SER A 74 14.95 1.47 -1.87
C SER A 74 16.16 0.55 -1.94
N GLU A 75 17.34 1.15 -2.07
CA GLU A 75 18.62 0.49 -1.80
C GLU A 75 19.15 0.82 -0.38
N GLN A 76 18.44 1.67 0.38
CA GLN A 76 18.92 2.13 1.68
C GLN A 76 18.50 1.21 2.84
N ASP A 77 19.49 0.83 3.66
CA ASP A 77 19.28 0.15 4.93
C ASP A 77 18.90 1.10 6.07
N PHE A 78 17.90 0.68 6.84
CA PHE A 78 17.46 1.29 8.08
C PHE A 78 17.81 0.37 9.26
N PRO A 79 18.58 0.83 10.26
CA PRO A 79 18.76 0.08 11.49
C PRO A 79 17.44 -0.08 12.24
N VAL A 80 17.11 -1.33 12.60
CA VAL A 80 15.87 -1.70 13.28
C VAL A 80 16.09 -1.76 14.78
N ILE A 81 15.14 -1.23 15.55
CA ILE A 81 15.06 -1.43 17.01
C ILE A 81 14.59 -2.87 17.24
N VAL A 82 15.56 -3.76 17.44
CA VAL A 82 15.33 -5.19 17.67
C VAL A 82 14.64 -5.40 19.02
N ASN A 83 13.54 -6.17 19.02
CA ASN A 83 12.91 -6.69 20.22
C ASN A 83 12.81 -8.23 20.15
N ALA A 84 12.56 -8.88 21.28
CA ALA A 84 12.55 -10.34 21.37
C ALA A 84 11.47 -11.00 20.48
N ALA A 85 10.30 -10.37 20.34
CA ALA A 85 9.21 -10.90 19.52
C ALA A 85 9.57 -10.94 18.02
N LEU A 86 10.23 -9.90 17.52
CA LEU A 86 10.75 -9.83 16.15
C LEU A 86 11.76 -10.95 15.88
N THR A 87 12.72 -11.13 16.79
CA THR A 87 13.74 -12.20 16.68
C THR A 87 13.11 -13.59 16.69
N ILE A 88 12.18 -13.86 17.61
CA ILE A 88 11.48 -15.15 17.71
C ILE A 88 10.70 -15.48 16.43
N ILE A 89 10.05 -14.49 15.80
CA ILE A 89 9.32 -14.71 14.54
C ILE A 89 10.31 -15.00 13.41
N TYR A 90 11.38 -14.21 13.28
CA TYR A 90 12.42 -14.35 12.25
C TYR A 90 13.11 -15.72 12.32
N GLU A 91 13.65 -16.10 13.49
CA GLU A 91 14.37 -17.37 13.71
C GLU A 91 13.49 -18.62 13.54
N LYS A 92 12.17 -18.46 13.63
CA LYS A 92 11.20 -19.54 13.39
C LYS A 92 10.86 -19.72 11.91
N ILE A 93 11.18 -18.75 11.06
CA ILE A 93 10.95 -18.77 9.61
C ILE A 93 12.23 -19.13 8.87
N THR A 94 13.36 -18.49 9.21
CA THR A 94 14.68 -18.82 8.64
C THR A 94 15.55 -19.59 9.63
N GLN A 95 16.07 -20.73 9.18
CA GLN A 95 17.06 -21.53 9.93
C GLN A 95 18.48 -20.99 9.74
N GLU A 96 18.70 -20.18 8.70
CA GLU A 96 19.97 -19.56 8.38
C GLU A 96 20.02 -18.15 8.96
N LYS A 97 21.14 -17.84 9.63
CA LYS A 97 21.42 -16.51 10.17
C LYS A 97 21.66 -15.53 9.02
N SER A 98 21.14 -14.32 9.15
CA SER A 98 21.31 -13.22 8.18
C SER A 98 20.59 -13.35 6.84
N THR A 99 19.89 -14.45 6.56
CA THR A 99 19.06 -14.59 5.36
C THR A 99 17.95 -13.52 5.32
N PRO A 100 17.88 -12.68 4.28
CA PRO A 100 16.81 -11.71 4.14
C PRO A 100 15.43 -12.38 4.07
N VAL A 101 14.47 -11.84 4.80
CA VAL A 101 13.06 -12.23 4.73
C VAL A 101 12.24 -11.01 4.33
N TYR A 102 11.29 -11.18 3.42
CA TYR A 102 10.28 -10.15 3.19
C TYR A 102 9.43 -9.99 4.45
N ILE A 103 9.09 -8.75 4.78
CA ILE A 103 8.23 -8.39 5.90
C ILE A 103 7.22 -7.33 5.47
N GLU A 104 5.99 -7.44 5.98
CA GLU A 104 5.01 -6.35 6.05
C GLU A 104 4.69 -6.08 7.51
N PHE A 105 4.73 -4.82 7.93
CA PHE A 105 4.53 -4.46 9.34
C PHE A 105 3.96 -3.06 9.54
N VAL A 106 3.31 -2.88 10.68
CA VAL A 106 3.05 -1.58 11.31
C VAL A 106 4.25 -1.21 12.19
N GLY A 107 4.70 0.03 12.09
CA GLY A 107 5.85 0.54 12.84
C GLY A 107 6.00 2.05 12.70
N GLU A 108 7.21 2.54 12.98
CA GLU A 108 7.51 3.97 12.95
C GLU A 108 8.99 4.26 12.65
N ILE A 109 9.25 5.20 11.73
CA ILE A 109 10.57 5.83 11.59
C ILE A 109 10.70 6.92 12.67
N THR A 110 11.75 6.83 13.48
CA THR A 110 12.07 7.79 14.53
C THR A 110 13.43 8.45 14.31
N PHE A 111 13.59 9.66 14.83
CA PHE A 111 14.91 10.23 15.03
C PHE A 111 15.66 9.43 16.12
N PRO A 112 16.95 9.11 15.93
CA PRO A 112 17.77 8.57 17.00
C PRO A 112 17.97 9.61 18.11
N ALA A 113 18.21 9.14 19.33
CA ALA A 113 18.63 10.04 20.42
C ALA A 113 19.95 10.72 20.04
N ILE A 114 20.16 11.96 20.51
CA ILE A 114 21.27 12.85 20.11
C ILE A 114 22.65 12.19 20.27
N ASN A 115 22.80 11.27 21.24
CA ASN A 115 24.06 10.59 21.54
C ASN A 115 24.21 9.19 20.88
N THR A 116 23.40 8.85 19.88
CA THR A 116 23.43 7.53 19.24
C THR A 116 24.43 7.46 18.07
N PRO A 117 25.33 6.46 18.01
CA PRO A 117 26.22 6.22 16.86
C PRO A 117 25.48 6.00 15.53
N PRO A 118 26.17 6.04 14.36
CA PRO A 118 26.00 7.10 13.37
C PRO A 118 24.74 7.03 12.49
N SER A 119 23.68 6.29 12.82
CA SER A 119 22.44 6.33 12.05
C SER A 119 21.76 7.71 12.06
N ASN A 120 21.04 8.02 10.99
CA ASN A 120 20.20 9.21 10.88
C ASN A 120 18.72 8.93 11.24
N ALA A 121 18.30 7.68 11.12
CA ALA A 121 16.96 7.18 11.42
C ALA A 121 17.02 5.87 12.23
N LEU A 122 15.95 5.53 12.94
CA LEU A 122 15.73 4.19 13.48
C LEU A 122 14.33 3.69 13.08
N MET A 123 14.23 2.42 12.75
CA MET A 123 12.96 1.76 12.42
C MET A 123 12.44 1.00 13.65
N ARG A 124 11.32 1.43 14.23
CA ARG A 124 10.58 0.64 15.22
C ARG A 124 9.58 -0.26 14.50
N ILE A 125 9.50 -1.53 14.89
CA ILE A 125 8.51 -2.49 14.39
C ILE A 125 7.56 -2.82 15.55
N ASP A 126 6.28 -2.47 15.37
CA ASP A 126 5.26 -2.58 16.41
C ASP A 126 4.36 -3.80 16.22
N THR A 127 4.01 -4.16 14.99
CA THR A 127 3.21 -5.36 14.68
C THR A 127 3.53 -5.88 13.29
N ILE A 128 3.82 -7.18 13.17
CA ILE A 128 4.14 -7.84 11.90
C ILE A 128 2.86 -8.41 11.30
N HIS A 129 2.50 -7.99 10.08
CA HIS A 129 1.35 -8.49 9.33
C HIS A 129 1.69 -9.77 8.55
N HIS A 130 2.86 -9.78 7.91
CA HIS A 130 3.34 -10.90 7.10
C HIS A 130 4.86 -10.98 7.18
N MET A 131 5.43 -12.18 7.17
CA MET A 131 6.86 -12.38 6.99
C MET A 131 7.12 -13.70 6.24
N ALA A 132 7.99 -13.69 5.22
CA ALA A 132 8.17 -14.83 4.33
C ALA A 132 9.53 -14.86 3.65
N LEU A 133 10.01 -16.05 3.34
CA LEU A 133 11.11 -16.22 2.38
C LEU A 133 10.60 -16.12 0.92
N PRO A 134 11.49 -15.82 -0.05
CA PRO A 134 11.14 -15.66 -1.48
C PRO A 134 10.32 -16.80 -2.10
N LYS A 135 10.52 -18.04 -1.65
CA LYS A 135 9.75 -19.21 -2.16
C LYS A 135 8.27 -19.20 -1.75
N ALA A 136 7.89 -18.43 -0.73
CA ALA A 136 6.58 -18.51 -0.09
C ALA A 136 5.63 -17.37 -0.48
N SER A 137 6.19 -16.22 -0.86
CA SER A 137 5.45 -14.98 -1.12
C SER A 137 6.07 -14.24 -2.30
N LEU A 138 5.26 -13.43 -2.99
CA LEU A 138 5.70 -12.55 -4.08
C LEU A 138 6.62 -11.38 -3.63
N GLN A 139 6.98 -11.33 -2.35
CA GLN A 139 7.81 -10.28 -1.76
C GLN A 139 7.23 -8.90 -2.13
N CYS A 140 8.06 -7.97 -2.61
CA CYS A 140 7.66 -6.64 -3.04
C CYS A 140 6.64 -6.58 -4.21
N ALA A 141 6.47 -7.65 -4.98
CA ALA A 141 5.42 -7.74 -6.01
C ALA A 141 4.03 -8.12 -5.42
N LYS A 142 3.95 -8.47 -4.13
CA LYS A 142 2.68 -8.75 -3.44
C LYS A 142 1.80 -7.49 -3.38
N ALA A 143 0.50 -7.67 -3.60
CA ALA A 143 -0.48 -6.60 -3.48
C ALA A 143 -0.82 -6.34 -2.00
N THR A 144 -0.76 -5.07 -1.60
CA THR A 144 -1.07 -4.57 -0.24
C THR A 144 -2.40 -3.80 -0.17
N HIS A 145 -3.03 -3.51 -1.30
CA HIS A 145 -4.24 -2.69 -1.42
C HIS A 145 -5.34 -3.40 -2.23
N GLY A 146 -6.54 -2.81 -2.26
CA GLY A 146 -7.72 -3.38 -2.92
C GLY A 146 -8.44 -4.44 -2.08
N PHE A 147 -8.15 -4.52 -0.78
CA PHE A 147 -8.85 -5.37 0.18
C PHE A 147 -8.73 -4.76 1.57
N LEU A 148 -9.63 -5.12 2.48
CA LEU A 148 -9.55 -4.78 3.91
C LEU A 148 -8.87 -5.90 4.70
N PHE A 149 -9.15 -7.17 4.38
CA PHE A 149 -8.55 -8.32 5.05
C PHE A 149 -8.60 -9.57 4.16
N LYS A 150 -7.54 -10.38 4.18
CA LYS A 150 -7.46 -11.68 3.49
C LYS A 150 -7.12 -12.80 4.45
N ALA A 151 -7.71 -13.98 4.24
CA ALA A 151 -7.39 -15.17 5.02
C ALA A 151 -7.43 -16.47 4.20
N LYS A 152 -6.65 -17.46 4.67
CA LYS A 152 -6.50 -18.78 4.06
C LYS A 152 -6.33 -19.87 5.12
N GLY A 153 -6.85 -21.06 4.85
CA GLY A 153 -6.47 -22.30 5.52
C GLY A 153 -6.53 -23.47 4.54
N ASP A 154 -5.72 -24.50 4.79
CA ASP A 154 -5.50 -25.57 3.81
C ASP A 154 -6.09 -26.93 4.24
N ASN A 155 -6.48 -27.09 5.51
CA ASN A 155 -7.17 -28.28 6.01
C ASN A 155 -8.24 -27.92 7.07
N PRO A 156 -9.54 -27.96 6.74
CA PRO A 156 -10.09 -28.03 5.37
C PRO A 156 -9.66 -26.81 4.54
N TYR A 157 -9.65 -26.93 3.21
CA TYR A 157 -9.27 -25.80 2.33
C TYR A 157 -10.37 -24.74 2.29
N TRP A 158 -9.97 -23.49 2.55
CA TRP A 158 -10.80 -22.30 2.40
C TRP A 158 -9.99 -21.04 2.11
N ARG A 159 -10.64 -20.05 1.51
CA ARG A 159 -10.11 -18.70 1.24
C ARG A 159 -11.18 -17.65 1.55
N LEU A 160 -10.75 -16.48 1.99
CA LEU A 160 -11.63 -15.35 2.28
C LEU A 160 -10.96 -14.03 1.90
N ASN A 161 -11.70 -13.17 1.24
CA ASN A 161 -11.32 -11.79 0.95
C ASN A 161 -12.45 -10.86 1.43
N ILE A 162 -12.11 -9.85 2.23
CA ILE A 162 -13.00 -8.74 2.54
C ILE A 162 -12.57 -7.57 1.68
N ASP A 163 -13.48 -7.07 0.85
CA ASP A 163 -13.28 -5.84 0.09
C ASP A 163 -14.49 -4.92 0.27
N GLN A 164 -14.22 -3.69 0.71
CA GLN A 164 -15.22 -2.68 1.08
C GLN A 164 -16.37 -3.24 1.94
N ASN A 165 -17.53 -3.47 1.30
CA ASN A 165 -18.78 -3.89 1.93
C ASN A 165 -19.12 -5.35 1.61
N LYS A 166 -18.14 -6.17 1.17
CA LYS A 166 -18.36 -7.53 0.67
C LYS A 166 -17.34 -8.51 1.26
N ILE A 167 -17.82 -9.68 1.66
CA ILE A 167 -16.99 -10.85 1.94
C ILE A 167 -17.15 -11.83 0.78
N LEU A 168 -16.05 -12.20 0.15
CA LEU A 168 -15.96 -13.36 -0.73
C LEU A 168 -15.39 -14.52 0.08
N PHE A 169 -16.14 -15.61 0.20
CA PHE A 169 -15.75 -16.80 0.97
C PHE A 169 -15.89 -18.05 0.10
N ALA A 170 -14.77 -18.76 -0.06
CA ALA A 170 -14.65 -19.96 -0.88
C ALA A 170 -14.12 -21.13 -0.05
N THR A 171 -14.70 -22.31 -0.31
CA THR A 171 -14.34 -23.60 0.26
C THR A 171 -14.26 -24.63 -0.88
N GLN A 172 -13.94 -25.89 -0.59
CA GLN A 172 -14.04 -26.95 -1.60
C GLN A 172 -15.49 -27.22 -2.04
N ALA A 173 -16.48 -26.96 -1.18
CA ALA A 173 -17.90 -27.26 -1.43
C ALA A 173 -18.67 -26.08 -2.03
N SER A 174 -18.21 -24.84 -1.83
CA SER A 174 -18.95 -23.65 -2.22
C SER A 174 -18.05 -22.45 -2.47
N ASN A 175 -18.59 -21.48 -3.20
CA ASN A 175 -18.12 -20.10 -3.20
C ASN A 175 -19.34 -19.19 -3.11
N ARG A 176 -19.26 -18.20 -2.22
CA ARG A 176 -20.36 -17.33 -1.80
C ARG A 176 -19.86 -15.92 -1.55
N ALA A 177 -20.70 -14.95 -1.91
CA ALA A 177 -20.53 -13.57 -1.52
C ALA A 177 -21.54 -13.20 -0.43
N TYR A 178 -21.12 -12.41 0.53
CA TYR A 178 -21.95 -11.88 1.61
C TYR A 178 -21.80 -10.37 1.63
N GLN A 179 -22.91 -9.65 1.73
CA GLN A 179 -22.89 -8.20 1.94
C GLN A 179 -22.65 -7.92 3.43
N ILE A 180 -21.87 -6.90 3.74
CA ILE A 180 -21.61 -6.45 5.11
C ILE A 180 -21.77 -4.92 5.17
N GLN A 181 -22.38 -4.44 6.25
CA GLN A 181 -22.32 -3.02 6.59
C GLN A 181 -20.98 -2.80 7.28
N ASN A 182 -20.17 -1.88 6.75
CA ASN A 182 -18.73 -1.79 7.05
C ASN A 182 -18.46 -1.28 8.47
N SER A 183 -18.42 -2.20 9.43
CA SER A 183 -18.14 -1.92 10.84
C SER A 183 -16.64 -1.99 11.11
N GLN A 184 -15.96 -0.84 10.92
CA GLN A 184 -14.62 -0.51 11.45
C GLN A 184 -13.69 -1.72 11.71
N PHE A 185 -13.15 -2.31 10.64
CA PHE A 185 -12.10 -3.31 10.78
C PHE A 185 -10.86 -2.68 11.43
N ASN A 186 -10.54 -3.09 12.66
CA ASN A 186 -9.42 -2.57 13.43
C ASN A 186 -8.33 -3.65 13.56
N THR A 187 -7.14 -3.37 13.01
CA THR A 187 -5.97 -4.25 13.03
C THR A 187 -5.45 -4.57 14.43
N THR A 188 -5.71 -3.71 15.42
CA THR A 188 -5.22 -3.90 16.80
C THR A 188 -6.15 -4.74 17.67
N GLN A 189 -7.36 -5.07 17.19
CA GLN A 189 -8.43 -5.66 18.01
C GLN A 189 -9.03 -6.94 17.42
N LYS A 190 -9.91 -7.59 18.21
CA LYS A 190 -10.70 -8.74 17.76
C LYS A 190 -11.92 -8.23 17.00
N ASN A 191 -12.02 -8.58 15.72
CA ASN A 191 -13.15 -8.21 14.86
C ASN A 191 -14.09 -9.41 14.75
N TYR A 192 -15.40 -9.15 14.84
CA TYR A 192 -16.46 -10.15 14.74
C TYR A 192 -17.48 -9.68 13.71
N ILE A 193 -17.67 -10.44 12.64
CA ILE A 193 -18.61 -10.13 11.57
C ILE A 193 -19.59 -11.29 11.45
N LYS A 194 -20.89 -10.99 11.54
CA LYS A 194 -21.98 -11.94 11.29
C LYS A 194 -22.84 -11.40 10.16
N THR A 195 -23.12 -12.24 9.17
CA THR A 195 -23.88 -11.86 7.98
C THR A 195 -24.56 -13.08 7.36
N ASN A 196 -25.57 -12.84 6.54
CA ASN A 196 -26.23 -13.84 5.70
C ASN A 196 -26.13 -13.37 4.23
N ASN A 197 -26.07 -14.31 3.29
CA ASN A 197 -26.19 -13.97 1.86
C ASN A 197 -27.66 -13.89 1.42
N GLU A 198 -27.89 -13.58 0.15
CA GLU A 198 -29.23 -13.48 -0.47
C GLU A 198 -30.02 -14.80 -0.39
N GLN A 199 -29.35 -15.93 -0.21
CA GLN A 199 -29.95 -17.26 -0.05
C GLN A 199 -30.24 -17.60 1.42
N GLY A 200 -29.98 -16.68 2.36
CA GLY A 200 -30.15 -16.90 3.80
C GLY A 200 -29.08 -17.80 4.43
N GLU A 201 -28.02 -18.18 3.70
CA GLU A 201 -26.92 -18.96 4.27
C GLU A 201 -26.13 -18.06 5.23
N ARG A 202 -25.91 -18.53 6.46
CA ARG A 202 -25.19 -17.80 7.52
C ARG A 202 -23.66 -17.87 7.37
N LEU A 203 -22.98 -16.81 7.78
CA LEU A 203 -21.53 -16.75 7.99
C LEU A 203 -21.19 -15.93 9.25
N SER A 204 -20.32 -16.48 10.10
CA SER A 204 -19.76 -15.84 11.29
C SER A 204 -18.24 -15.89 11.21
N LEU A 205 -17.60 -14.74 10.98
CA LEU A 205 -16.16 -14.56 10.88
C LEU A 205 -15.61 -13.89 12.14
N ARG A 206 -14.53 -14.46 12.68
CA ARG A 206 -13.74 -13.89 13.78
C ARG A 206 -12.31 -13.71 13.33
N ILE A 207 -11.81 -12.47 13.41
CA ILE A 207 -10.42 -12.09 13.09
C ILE A 207 -9.77 -11.56 14.37
N GLN A 208 -8.51 -11.90 14.62
CA GLN A 208 -7.74 -11.30 15.71
C GLN A 208 -6.23 -11.33 15.40
N PRO A 209 -5.44 -10.39 15.96
CA PRO A 209 -4.00 -10.54 16.08
C PRO A 209 -3.64 -11.89 16.70
N GLY A 210 -2.62 -12.55 16.15
CA GLY A 210 -2.16 -13.85 16.62
C GLY A 210 -1.20 -14.52 15.66
N HIS A 211 -0.19 -15.19 16.19
CA HIS A 211 0.88 -15.79 15.40
C HIS A 211 0.41 -17.04 14.64
N CYS A 212 0.40 -16.97 13.30
CA CYS A 212 0.05 -18.09 12.44
C CYS A 212 1.22 -18.45 11.53
N TYR A 213 1.78 -19.67 11.68
CA TYR A 213 3.00 -20.10 11.00
C TYR A 213 2.70 -21.22 9.98
N ASN A 214 3.25 -21.08 8.77
CA ASN A 214 3.40 -22.17 7.81
C ASN A 214 4.89 -22.51 7.66
N LEU A 215 5.40 -23.34 8.57
CA LEU A 215 6.83 -23.68 8.65
C LEU A 215 7.34 -24.44 7.42
N LYS A 216 6.47 -25.19 6.73
CA LYS A 216 6.80 -25.89 5.48
C LYS A 216 7.11 -24.90 4.35
N MET A 217 6.29 -23.84 4.24
CA MET A 217 6.53 -22.76 3.29
C MET A 217 7.59 -21.78 3.77
N GLN A 218 7.87 -21.71 5.08
CA GLN A 218 8.64 -20.64 5.73
C GLN A 218 7.94 -19.29 5.55
N GLU A 219 6.74 -19.22 6.13
CA GLU A 219 5.84 -18.07 6.08
C GLU A 219 5.16 -17.87 7.46
N TYR A 220 4.94 -16.61 7.82
CA TYR A 220 4.24 -16.15 9.01
C TYR A 220 3.20 -15.09 8.66
N TRP A 221 2.09 -15.14 9.40
CA TRP A 221 0.99 -14.20 9.31
C TRP A 221 0.67 -13.68 10.72
N GLY A 222 0.42 -12.37 10.81
CA GLY A 222 0.14 -11.65 12.06
C GLY A 222 -1.27 -11.85 12.61
N PHE A 223 -2.18 -12.44 11.83
CA PHE A 223 -3.57 -12.65 12.23
C PHE A 223 -3.99 -14.10 12.11
N THR A 224 -4.92 -14.47 13.01
CA THR A 224 -5.69 -15.71 12.93
C THR A 224 -7.13 -15.39 12.58
N ALA A 225 -7.71 -16.20 11.72
CA ALA A 225 -9.10 -16.10 11.30
C ALA A 225 -9.84 -17.42 11.54
N LYS A 226 -11.08 -17.32 12.01
CA LYS A 226 -12.02 -18.45 12.10
C LYS A 226 -13.34 -18.10 11.42
N VAL A 227 -13.88 -19.02 10.62
CA VAL A 227 -15.20 -18.90 9.99
C VAL A 227 -16.07 -20.07 10.42
N ASP A 228 -17.27 -19.78 10.89
CA ASP A 228 -18.36 -20.74 11.04
C ASP A 228 -19.43 -20.41 9.98
N SER A 229 -19.86 -21.40 9.22
CA SER A 229 -20.75 -21.25 8.08
C SER A 229 -21.64 -22.48 7.90
N VAL A 230 -22.62 -22.42 6.99
CA VAL A 230 -23.39 -23.61 6.58
C VAL A 230 -22.54 -24.71 5.94
N TRP A 231 -21.28 -24.42 5.56
CA TRP A 231 -20.33 -25.36 4.95
C TRP A 231 -19.33 -25.93 5.97
N GLY A 232 -19.51 -25.64 7.26
CA GLY A 232 -18.66 -26.11 8.37
C GLY A 232 -17.83 -25.00 9.02
N GLU A 233 -16.92 -25.44 9.89
CA GLU A 233 -15.97 -24.58 10.61
C GLU A 233 -14.58 -24.60 9.96
N PHE A 234 -13.97 -23.43 9.92
CA PHE A 234 -12.70 -23.17 9.26
C PHE A 234 -11.80 -22.35 10.18
N SER A 235 -10.50 -22.69 10.22
CA SER A 235 -9.46 -21.92 10.91
C SER A 235 -8.27 -21.72 9.98
N GLY A 236 -7.56 -20.61 10.14
CA GLY A 236 -6.47 -20.26 9.23
C GLY A 236 -5.75 -18.96 9.59
N CYS A 237 -4.83 -18.60 8.70
CA CYS A 237 -3.98 -17.42 8.80
C CYS A 237 -4.57 -16.27 7.96
N GLY A 238 -4.29 -15.02 8.32
CA GLY A 238 -4.70 -13.87 7.53
C GLY A 238 -3.86 -12.61 7.77
N GLU A 239 -4.12 -11.60 6.95
CA GLU A 239 -3.44 -10.30 6.98
C GLU A 239 -4.41 -9.17 6.61
N PRO A 240 -4.21 -7.95 7.13
CA PRO A 240 -4.96 -6.77 6.76
C PRO A 240 -4.45 -6.18 5.43
N GLY A 241 -5.35 -5.56 4.69
CA GLY A 241 -4.97 -4.63 3.63
C GLY A 241 -4.52 -3.30 4.21
N TRP A 242 -3.75 -2.55 3.44
CA TRP A 242 -3.15 -1.29 3.86
C TRP A 242 -4.10 -0.11 3.58
N PRO A 243 -4.41 0.74 4.57
CA PRO A 243 -5.43 1.78 4.45
C PRO A 243 -5.04 2.97 3.57
N VAL A 244 -3.74 3.18 3.31
CA VAL A 244 -3.22 4.31 2.53
C VAL A 244 -2.35 3.78 1.38
N ASN A 245 -2.75 4.04 0.14
CA ASN A 245 -1.93 3.78 -1.04
C ASN A 245 -0.88 4.89 -1.20
N PHE A 246 0.36 4.62 -0.77
CA PHE A 246 1.42 5.62 -0.76
C PHE A 246 1.76 6.20 -2.14
N ARG A 247 1.46 5.51 -3.25
CA ARG A 247 1.61 6.06 -4.62
C ARG A 247 0.79 7.33 -4.86
N ASP A 248 -0.35 7.47 -4.19
CA ASP A 248 -1.19 8.67 -4.32
C ASP A 248 -0.58 9.88 -3.58
N VAL A 249 0.29 9.60 -2.58
CA VAL A 249 1.06 10.58 -1.81
C VAL A 249 2.39 10.91 -2.49
N SER A 250 3.14 9.92 -2.97
CA SER A 250 4.45 10.09 -3.59
C SER A 250 4.41 11.02 -4.81
N GLY A 251 5.47 11.79 -5.01
CA GLY A 251 5.65 12.72 -6.12
C GLY A 251 6.42 13.97 -5.75
N TYR A 252 6.54 14.88 -6.72
CA TYR A 252 7.21 16.16 -6.56
C TYR A 252 6.20 17.25 -6.21
N TYR A 253 6.51 18.02 -5.17
CA TYR A 253 5.72 19.12 -4.64
C TYR A 253 6.53 20.40 -4.68
N LEU A 254 5.86 21.51 -4.98
CA LEU A 254 6.50 22.80 -5.20
C LEU A 254 5.84 23.89 -4.36
N ASN A 255 6.67 24.65 -3.67
CA ASN A 255 6.35 25.94 -3.07
C ASN A 255 7.18 27.02 -3.79
N ARG A 256 6.54 28.12 -4.19
CA ARG A 256 7.21 29.27 -4.81
C ARG A 256 6.79 30.55 -4.09
N SER A 257 7.78 31.28 -3.60
CA SER A 257 7.67 32.64 -3.10
C SER A 257 8.57 33.57 -3.94
N PRO A 258 8.43 34.91 -3.85
CA PRO A 258 9.20 35.85 -4.68
C PRO A 258 10.73 35.72 -4.57
N PHE A 259 11.24 35.26 -3.42
CA PHE A 259 12.69 35.18 -3.13
C PHE A 259 13.22 33.76 -2.92
N LYS A 260 12.32 32.78 -2.78
CA LYS A 260 12.66 31.38 -2.45
C LYS A 260 11.75 30.41 -3.19
N THR A 261 12.34 29.43 -3.86
CA THR A 261 11.64 28.25 -4.38
C THR A 261 12.01 27.04 -3.53
N THR A 262 11.02 26.24 -3.12
CA THR A 262 11.24 25.03 -2.33
C THR A 262 10.63 23.83 -3.04
N ASN A 263 11.47 22.83 -3.31
CA ASN A 263 11.08 21.56 -3.91
C ASN A 263 11.00 20.52 -2.79
N LEU A 264 9.91 19.75 -2.73
CA LEU A 264 9.74 18.62 -1.82
C LEU A 264 9.39 17.38 -2.63
N THR A 265 10.28 16.40 -2.66
CA THR A 265 10.06 15.10 -3.31
C THR A 265 9.75 14.06 -2.25
N LEU A 266 8.58 13.43 -2.34
CA LEU A 266 8.18 12.27 -1.53
C LEU A 266 8.29 11.01 -2.40
N ASN A 267 9.28 10.15 -2.15
CA ASN A 267 9.49 8.93 -2.95
C ASN A 267 8.59 7.78 -2.46
N SER A 268 8.37 6.74 -3.27
CA SER A 268 7.56 5.56 -2.85
C SER A 268 8.29 4.67 -1.84
N ASP A 269 9.60 4.81 -1.75
CA ASP A 269 10.50 4.11 -0.83
C ASP A 269 10.59 4.77 0.56
N TYR A 270 9.66 5.67 0.88
CA TYR A 270 9.60 6.51 2.08
C TYR A 270 10.71 7.57 2.20
N SER A 271 11.64 7.70 1.26
CA SER A 271 12.67 8.75 1.30
C SER A 271 12.12 10.13 0.89
N VAL A 272 12.78 11.18 1.37
CA VAL A 272 12.48 12.59 1.10
C VAL A 272 13.73 13.31 0.61
N GLU A 273 13.56 14.11 -0.45
CA GLU A 273 14.46 15.20 -0.78
C GLU A 273 13.72 16.54 -0.61
N TYR A 274 14.32 17.49 0.09
CA TYR A 274 13.79 18.82 0.30
C TYR A 274 14.88 19.85 -0.07
N GLN A 275 14.63 20.62 -1.13
CA GLN A 275 15.62 21.51 -1.72
C GLN A 275 15.11 22.95 -1.73
N GLU A 276 15.84 23.83 -1.03
CA GLU A 276 15.57 25.27 -0.96
C GLU A 276 16.52 26.01 -1.91
N LYS A 277 15.98 26.77 -2.86
CA LYS A 277 16.74 27.69 -3.71
C LYS A 277 16.43 29.14 -3.34
N ILE A 278 17.46 29.89 -2.94
CA ILE A 278 17.39 31.30 -2.55
C ILE A 278 18.46 32.04 -3.37
N GLY A 279 18.03 32.79 -4.39
CA GLY A 279 18.95 33.34 -5.40
C GLY A 279 19.75 32.23 -6.09
N GLU A 280 21.08 32.28 -5.99
CA GLU A 280 21.99 31.23 -6.49
C GLU A 280 22.25 30.12 -5.47
N GLN A 281 22.00 30.34 -4.18
CA GLN A 281 22.25 29.36 -3.14
C GLN A 281 21.20 28.24 -3.20
N VAL A 282 21.67 26.99 -3.17
CA VAL A 282 20.84 25.79 -3.06
C VAL A 282 21.21 25.04 -1.79
N ILE A 283 20.22 24.76 -0.95
CA ILE A 283 20.36 23.94 0.27
C ILE A 283 19.58 22.66 0.03
N THR A 284 20.22 21.50 0.18
CA THR A 284 19.55 20.19 0.04
C THR A 284 19.51 19.48 1.39
N LYS A 285 18.31 19.10 1.79
CA LYS A 285 18.02 18.29 2.98
C LYS A 285 17.44 16.95 2.54
N THR A 286 17.81 15.87 3.22
CA THR A 286 17.25 14.53 2.99
C THR A 286 16.76 13.90 4.28
N GLY A 287 15.86 12.93 4.15
CA GLY A 287 15.26 12.22 5.27
C GLY A 287 14.16 11.27 4.82
N PHE A 288 13.11 11.12 5.63
CA PHE A 288 12.02 10.18 5.36
C PHE A 288 10.65 10.78 5.63
N TRP A 289 9.61 10.15 5.10
CA TRP A 289 8.23 10.51 5.37
C TRP A 289 7.40 9.30 5.83
N LYS A 290 6.40 9.57 6.66
CA LYS A 290 5.47 8.58 7.22
C LYS A 290 4.04 9.12 7.24
N SER A 291 3.06 8.22 7.21
CA SER A 291 1.64 8.56 7.18
C SER A 291 0.80 7.37 7.63
N ASN A 292 -0.25 7.65 8.40
CA ASN A 292 -1.25 6.67 8.85
C ASN A 292 -2.69 7.03 8.41
N SER A 293 -2.86 8.12 7.65
CA SER A 293 -4.13 8.53 7.05
C SER A 293 -3.86 9.26 5.73
N PRO A 294 -4.77 9.21 4.74
CA PRO A 294 -4.55 9.87 3.45
C PRO A 294 -4.32 11.38 3.57
N ASP A 295 -4.85 11.99 4.64
CA ASP A 295 -4.87 13.44 4.84
C ASP A 295 -3.74 13.96 5.74
N ARG A 296 -2.91 13.09 6.33
CA ARG A 296 -1.79 13.50 7.21
C ARG A 296 -0.48 12.87 6.78
N ILE A 297 0.52 13.72 6.54
CA ILE A 297 1.87 13.32 6.14
C ILE A 297 2.88 13.98 7.07
N VAL A 298 3.82 13.20 7.59
CA VAL A 298 4.93 13.70 8.40
C VAL A 298 6.21 13.53 7.61
N VAL A 299 6.93 14.63 7.40
CA VAL A 299 8.25 14.68 6.77
C VAL A 299 9.30 14.92 7.84
N MET A 300 10.31 14.06 7.91
CA MET A 300 11.38 14.07 8.90
C MET A 300 12.72 14.24 8.17
N LEU A 301 13.25 15.45 8.14
CA LEU A 301 14.54 15.78 7.54
C LEU A 301 15.66 15.54 8.56
N MET A 302 16.65 14.75 8.16
CA MET A 302 17.68 14.17 9.04
C MET A 302 19.10 14.54 8.66
N GLN A 303 19.31 15.00 7.42
CA GLN A 303 20.62 15.37 6.91
C GLN A 303 20.53 16.64 6.07
N GLN A 304 21.48 17.55 6.23
CA GLN A 304 21.70 18.71 5.37
C GLN A 304 23.20 18.80 5.07
N ASP A 305 23.61 18.82 3.80
CA ASP A 305 25.02 18.95 3.41
C ASP A 305 25.97 17.96 4.15
N LYS A 306 25.51 16.72 4.32
CA LYS A 306 26.12 15.62 5.12
C LYS A 306 26.19 15.84 6.65
N LYS A 307 25.75 16.98 7.17
CA LYS A 307 25.57 17.23 8.61
C LYS A 307 24.23 16.67 9.08
N LYS A 308 24.17 16.12 10.29
CA LYS A 308 22.92 15.68 10.90
C LYS A 308 22.07 16.87 11.32
N ILE A 309 20.76 16.76 11.09
CA ILE A 309 19.73 17.68 11.57
C ILE A 309 18.55 16.88 12.12
N GLN A 310 17.65 17.52 12.87
CA GLN A 310 16.35 16.95 13.22
C GLN A 310 15.27 18.02 12.98
N GLU A 311 14.64 17.95 11.82
CA GLU A 311 13.60 18.89 11.36
C GLU A 311 12.35 18.10 10.94
N GLU A 312 11.17 18.45 11.46
CA GLU A 312 9.90 17.79 11.16
C GLU A 312 8.86 18.79 10.66
N PHE A 313 8.22 18.45 9.54
CA PHE A 313 6.97 19.08 9.09
C PHE A 313 5.82 18.09 9.27
N ILE A 314 4.70 18.56 9.84
CA ILE A 314 3.44 17.84 9.84
C ILE A 314 2.54 18.53 8.83
N PHE A 315 2.35 17.92 7.67
CA PHE A 315 1.49 18.39 6.60
C PHE A 315 0.08 17.83 6.76
N GLN A 316 -0.90 18.72 6.76
CA GLN A 316 -2.27 18.39 6.36
C GLN A 316 -2.32 18.35 4.83
N ARG A 317 -2.93 17.31 4.26
CA ARG A 317 -3.18 17.18 2.83
C ARG A 317 -4.63 17.53 2.50
N SER A 318 -4.82 18.18 1.36
CA SER A 318 -6.12 18.34 0.70
C SER A 318 -5.93 18.13 -0.81
N GLY A 319 -6.45 17.03 -1.35
CA GLY A 319 -6.29 16.66 -2.76
C GLY A 319 -4.82 16.53 -3.20
N VAL A 320 -4.31 17.53 -3.90
CA VAL A 320 -2.91 17.61 -4.41
C VAL A 320 -2.03 18.61 -3.65
N THR A 321 -2.58 19.27 -2.63
CA THR A 321 -1.88 20.28 -1.84
C THR A 321 -1.50 19.73 -0.47
N LEU A 322 -0.28 20.04 -0.03
CA LEU A 322 0.22 19.83 1.33
C LEU A 322 0.36 21.19 2.02
N SER A 323 -0.12 21.32 3.24
CA SER A 323 -0.06 22.56 4.02
C SER A 323 0.42 22.28 5.44
N SER A 324 1.44 23.01 5.91
CA SER A 324 1.86 23.03 7.30
C SER A 324 2.05 24.45 7.80
N THR A 325 1.61 24.75 9.02
CA THR A 325 1.81 26.06 9.66
C THR A 325 2.99 26.05 10.65
N LYS A 326 3.74 24.95 10.74
CA LYS A 326 4.78 24.73 11.76
C LYS A 326 5.94 23.91 11.19
N LEU A 327 7.15 24.26 11.61
CA LEU A 327 8.35 23.45 11.50
C LEU A 327 8.86 23.16 12.92
N ASN A 328 9.02 21.88 13.28
CA ASN A 328 9.69 21.48 14.51
C ASN A 328 11.18 21.27 14.23
N LYS A 329 12.07 22.04 14.86
CA LYS A 329 13.52 21.90 14.73
C LYS A 329 14.14 21.64 16.09
N ASN A 330 14.68 20.44 16.32
CA ASN A 330 15.23 20.00 17.60
C ASN A 330 14.27 20.27 18.80
N ASN A 331 13.01 19.87 18.67
CA ASN A 331 11.92 20.11 19.62
C ASN A 331 11.56 21.60 19.87
N ILE A 332 11.89 22.50 18.93
CA ILE A 332 11.50 23.92 18.94
C ILE A 332 10.60 24.23 17.76
N ILE A 333 9.40 24.73 18.04
CA ILE A 333 8.38 25.07 17.02
C ILE A 333 8.62 26.46 16.46
N THR A 334 8.89 26.53 15.16
CA THR A 334 8.84 27.75 14.35
C THR A 334 7.49 27.79 13.61
N ARG A 335 6.78 28.93 13.65
CA ARG A 335 5.58 29.13 12.82
C ARG A 335 6.00 29.47 11.39
N LEU A 336 5.34 28.84 10.42
CA LEU A 336 5.50 29.14 9.00
C LEU A 336 4.39 30.10 8.57
N SER A 337 4.70 31.03 7.67
CA SER A 337 3.65 31.77 6.97
C SER A 337 2.93 30.85 5.96
N GLU A 338 1.70 31.21 5.57
CA GLU A 338 0.94 30.47 4.57
C GLU A 338 1.70 30.31 3.25
N ALA A 339 2.43 31.36 2.84
CA ALA A 339 3.26 31.37 1.64
C ALA A 339 4.50 30.44 1.71
N GLU A 340 4.95 30.05 2.90
CA GLU A 340 6.08 29.11 3.11
C GLU A 340 5.60 27.68 3.37
N GLY A 341 4.40 27.54 3.93
CA GLY A 341 3.86 26.27 4.42
C GLY A 341 3.11 25.43 3.39
N VAL A 342 2.73 26.02 2.25
CA VAL A 342 1.85 25.39 1.25
C VAL A 342 2.64 24.92 0.03
N PHE A 343 2.53 23.63 -0.29
CA PHE A 343 3.20 22.96 -1.40
C PHE A 343 2.18 22.27 -2.30
N ASN A 344 2.27 22.49 -3.62
CA ASN A 344 1.35 21.88 -4.59
C ASN A 344 2.06 20.80 -5.40
N LYS A 345 1.43 19.63 -5.60
CA LYS A 345 1.97 18.54 -6.41
C LYS A 345 2.11 18.99 -7.87
N MET A 346 3.30 18.90 -8.44
CA MET A 346 3.54 19.28 -9.84
C MET A 346 3.38 18.10 -10.77
N THR A 347 2.51 18.25 -11.76
CA THR A 347 2.38 17.33 -12.89
C THR A 347 3.31 17.72 -14.06
N SER A 348 4.62 17.82 -13.79
CA SER A 348 5.69 17.67 -14.80
C SER A 348 7.09 18.00 -14.26
N LYS A 349 7.90 16.96 -14.08
CA LYS A 349 9.31 16.99 -14.49
C LYS A 349 9.67 15.55 -14.86
N GLU A 350 10.29 15.36 -16.03
CA GLU A 350 10.78 14.05 -16.44
C GLU A 350 11.89 13.62 -15.49
N ILE A 351 11.54 12.83 -14.48
CA ILE A 351 12.39 11.69 -14.15
C ILE A 351 12.41 10.85 -15.42
N SER A 352 13.59 10.50 -15.92
CA SER A 352 13.79 9.43 -16.91
C SER A 352 13.46 8.08 -16.28
N SER A 353 12.20 7.95 -15.87
CA SER A 353 11.58 6.72 -15.48
C SER A 353 11.35 5.95 -16.77
N LYS A 354 12.28 5.04 -17.07
CA LYS A 354 11.81 3.71 -17.47
C LYS A 354 10.85 3.29 -16.36
N ASN A 355 9.62 2.98 -16.73
CA ASN A 355 8.41 3.19 -15.91
C ASN A 355 7.88 4.63 -15.94
N SER A 356 7.64 5.12 -17.16
CA SER A 356 6.31 5.63 -17.46
C SER A 356 5.27 4.76 -16.74
N ILE A 357 4.16 5.35 -16.28
CA ILE A 357 2.92 4.57 -16.25
C ILE A 357 2.49 4.37 -17.72
N THR A 358 3.24 3.52 -18.42
CA THR A 358 2.58 2.32 -18.87
C THR A 358 2.14 1.60 -17.58
N ARG A 359 0.87 1.70 -17.13
CA ARG A 359 -0.24 0.97 -17.78
C ARG A 359 0.31 0.41 -19.07
N ILE A 360 0.95 -0.76 -18.97
CA ILE A 360 1.09 -1.54 -20.18
C ILE A 360 -0.37 -1.81 -20.53
N GLU A 361 -0.96 -0.91 -21.32
CA GLU A 361 -1.75 -1.26 -22.47
C GLU A 361 -0.82 -2.23 -23.18
N ARG A 362 -0.89 -3.48 -22.71
CA ARG A 362 -0.30 -4.61 -23.37
C ARG A 362 -0.93 -4.44 -24.72
N ALA A 363 -0.11 -4.13 -25.72
CA ALA A 363 -0.62 -3.95 -27.06
C ALA A 363 -1.28 -5.29 -27.37
N PHE A 364 -2.62 -5.33 -27.26
CA PHE A 364 -3.42 -6.54 -27.22
C PHE A 364 -3.55 -7.01 -28.66
N THR A 365 -2.39 -7.32 -29.22
CA THR A 365 -2.14 -7.75 -30.58
C THR A 365 -2.93 -9.03 -30.72
N ALA A 366 -3.91 -9.01 -31.64
CA ALA A 366 -4.85 -10.09 -31.84
C ALA A 366 -4.12 -11.43 -31.88
N GLN A 367 -4.45 -12.32 -30.96
CA GLN A 367 -3.72 -13.56 -30.72
C GLN A 367 -4.71 -14.69 -30.47
N HIS A 368 -4.72 -15.63 -31.39
CA HIS A 368 -5.44 -16.89 -31.30
C HIS A 368 -4.49 -17.94 -30.73
N ILE A 369 -4.66 -18.26 -29.44
CA ILE A 369 -3.75 -19.14 -28.70
C ILE A 369 -4.43 -20.48 -28.48
N ASP A 370 -3.91 -21.53 -29.11
CA ASP A 370 -4.40 -22.90 -29.00
C ASP A 370 -3.35 -23.85 -28.40
N PRO A 371 -3.76 -25.00 -27.85
CA PRO A 371 -2.83 -25.95 -27.22
C PRO A 371 -1.78 -26.48 -28.21
N LYS A 372 -0.52 -26.48 -27.77
CA LYS A 372 0.58 -27.09 -28.52
C LYS A 372 0.46 -28.62 -28.53
N ALA A 373 1.03 -29.26 -29.55
CA ALA A 373 1.07 -30.72 -29.68
C ALA A 373 2.04 -31.42 -28.71
N GLU A 374 2.86 -30.67 -27.97
CA GLU A 374 3.91 -31.18 -27.08
C GLU A 374 3.59 -30.97 -25.60
N ILE A 375 3.99 -31.94 -24.78
CA ILE A 375 3.82 -31.90 -23.31
C ILE A 375 4.97 -31.11 -22.67
N ASP A 376 4.65 -30.01 -22.01
CA ASP A 376 5.58 -29.32 -21.11
C ASP A 376 5.85 -30.18 -19.85
N LYS A 377 7.11 -30.61 -19.68
CA LYS A 377 7.55 -31.45 -18.55
C LYS A 377 7.40 -30.76 -17.18
N ALA A 378 7.61 -29.44 -17.11
CA ALA A 378 7.43 -28.69 -15.86
C ALA A 378 5.94 -28.58 -15.50
N LEU A 379 5.08 -28.33 -16.50
CA LEU A 379 3.63 -28.33 -16.29
C LEU A 379 3.11 -29.71 -15.88
N GLN A 380 3.64 -30.78 -16.47
CA GLN A 380 3.32 -32.16 -16.10
C GLN A 380 3.61 -32.45 -14.63
N LYS A 381 4.77 -32.00 -14.13
CA LYS A 381 5.18 -32.10 -12.74
C LYS A 381 4.27 -31.29 -11.82
N ALA A 382 3.95 -30.05 -12.18
CA ALA A 382 3.05 -29.18 -11.42
C ALA A 382 1.63 -29.73 -11.32
N LEU A 383 1.12 -30.37 -12.38
CA LEU A 383 -0.15 -31.11 -12.36
C LEU A 383 -0.08 -32.29 -11.39
N ASN A 384 0.94 -33.15 -11.47
CA ASN A 384 1.11 -34.25 -10.51
C ASN A 384 1.14 -33.74 -9.05
N GLN A 385 1.84 -32.64 -8.80
CA GLN A 385 1.91 -32.01 -7.49
C GLN A 385 0.55 -31.44 -7.05
N TYR A 386 -0.22 -30.82 -7.95
CA TYR A 386 -1.60 -30.40 -7.69
C TYR A 386 -2.46 -31.58 -7.23
N PHE A 387 -2.56 -32.65 -8.02
CA PHE A 387 -3.38 -33.82 -7.70
C PHE A 387 -2.97 -34.48 -6.38
N LYS A 388 -1.66 -34.59 -6.11
CA LYS A 388 -1.10 -35.10 -4.86
C LYS A 388 -1.46 -34.23 -3.63
N ILE A 389 -1.39 -32.90 -3.75
CA ILE A 389 -1.75 -31.97 -2.66
C ILE A 389 -3.27 -31.97 -2.42
N HIS A 390 -4.06 -32.08 -3.48
CA HIS A 390 -5.53 -32.10 -3.41
C HIS A 390 -6.13 -33.51 -3.19
N GLY A 391 -5.30 -34.51 -2.85
CA GLY A 391 -5.75 -35.85 -2.45
C GLY A 391 -6.60 -36.58 -3.50
N THR A 392 -6.46 -36.23 -4.78
CA THR A 392 -7.30 -36.74 -5.87
C THR A 392 -6.44 -37.56 -6.83
N ASP A 393 -6.84 -38.80 -7.14
CA ASP A 393 -6.12 -39.65 -8.10
C ASP A 393 -6.24 -39.07 -9.53
N PRO A 394 -5.13 -38.71 -10.21
CA PRO A 394 -5.17 -38.22 -11.59
C PRO A 394 -5.42 -39.34 -12.62
N LYS A 395 -5.48 -40.62 -12.22
CA LYS A 395 -5.65 -41.76 -13.13
C LYS A 395 -6.86 -41.58 -14.06
N GLY A 396 -6.63 -41.70 -15.36
CA GLY A 396 -7.64 -41.51 -16.40
C GLY A 396 -7.92 -40.05 -16.77
N THR A 397 -7.48 -39.08 -15.96
CA THR A 397 -7.60 -37.64 -16.26
C THR A 397 -6.63 -37.25 -17.37
N LYS A 398 -7.14 -36.43 -18.29
CA LYS A 398 -6.34 -35.80 -19.33
C LYS A 398 -6.44 -34.29 -19.23
N PHE A 399 -5.46 -33.60 -19.80
CA PHE A 399 -5.42 -32.14 -19.81
C PHE A 399 -5.04 -31.61 -21.18
N SER A 400 -5.38 -30.35 -21.42
CA SER A 400 -4.89 -29.56 -22.56
C SER A 400 -4.59 -28.17 -22.05
N ALA A 401 -3.52 -27.53 -22.54
CA ALA A 401 -3.03 -26.29 -21.96
C ALA A 401 -2.61 -25.27 -23.02
N VAL A 402 -2.94 -24.01 -22.75
CA VAL A 402 -2.37 -22.84 -23.42
C VAL A 402 -1.49 -22.08 -22.44
N LYS A 403 -0.62 -21.22 -22.98
CA LYS A 403 0.24 -20.35 -22.17
C LYS A 403 0.09 -18.91 -22.57
N TYR A 404 -0.19 -18.07 -21.58
CA TYR A 404 -0.30 -16.63 -21.75
C TYR A 404 0.14 -15.95 -20.45
N ASP A 405 0.88 -14.86 -20.57
CA ASP A 405 1.27 -14.02 -19.43
C ASP A 405 0.00 -13.34 -18.90
N LEU A 406 -0.44 -13.66 -17.67
CA LEU A 406 -1.61 -13.04 -17.05
C LEU A 406 -1.22 -11.89 -16.11
N ASN A 407 -0.07 -11.95 -15.46
CA ASN A 407 0.34 -11.01 -14.41
C ASN A 407 1.20 -9.81 -14.91
N GLY A 408 1.84 -9.94 -16.06
CA GLY A 408 2.67 -8.93 -16.72
C GLY A 408 4.16 -9.03 -16.44
N ASP A 409 4.65 -10.12 -15.85
CA ASP A 409 6.05 -10.31 -15.48
C ASP A 409 6.95 -10.83 -16.63
N GLY A 410 6.37 -11.12 -17.80
CA GLY A 410 7.06 -11.66 -18.98
C GLY A 410 7.21 -13.18 -18.99
N LEU A 411 6.87 -13.86 -17.90
CA LEU A 411 6.66 -15.31 -17.84
C LEU A 411 5.21 -15.63 -18.22
N LYS A 412 4.96 -16.83 -18.76
CA LYS A 412 3.63 -17.22 -19.22
C LYS A 412 3.01 -18.27 -18.31
N GLU A 413 1.93 -17.90 -17.63
CA GLU A 413 1.05 -18.82 -16.91
C GLU A 413 0.64 -19.98 -17.81
N ALA A 414 0.46 -21.16 -17.20
CA ALA A 414 -0.22 -22.27 -17.84
C ALA A 414 -1.71 -22.23 -17.48
N ILE A 415 -2.55 -22.00 -18.48
CA ILE A 415 -4.00 -22.12 -18.38
C ILE A 415 -4.36 -23.50 -18.90
N VAL A 416 -4.80 -24.38 -18.00
CA VAL A 416 -5.02 -25.81 -18.24
C VAL A 416 -6.51 -26.10 -18.18
N LEU A 417 -7.05 -26.79 -19.17
CA LEU A 417 -8.34 -27.46 -19.07
C LEU A 417 -8.12 -28.93 -18.75
N LEU A 418 -8.94 -29.48 -17.87
CA LEU A 418 -9.08 -30.92 -17.65
C LEU A 418 -10.18 -31.47 -18.56
N ASP A 419 -10.11 -32.76 -18.91
CA ASP A 419 -11.16 -33.44 -19.67
C ASP A 419 -12.45 -33.71 -18.86
N TRP A 420 -12.43 -33.29 -17.59
CA TRP A 420 -13.56 -33.21 -16.65
C TRP A 420 -14.59 -32.18 -17.12
N CYS A 421 -15.36 -32.55 -18.14
CA CYS A 421 -16.33 -31.68 -18.81
C CYS A 421 -17.76 -32.17 -18.63
N SER A 422 -18.65 -31.23 -18.36
CA SER A 422 -20.12 -31.40 -18.32
C SER A 422 -20.79 -30.58 -19.43
N LYS A 423 -22.13 -30.65 -19.54
CA LYS A 423 -22.89 -29.74 -20.40
C LYS A 423 -22.67 -28.25 -20.04
N SER A 424 -22.28 -27.96 -18.80
CA SER A 424 -22.06 -26.60 -18.30
C SER A 424 -20.64 -26.08 -18.52
N GLY A 425 -19.74 -26.88 -19.11
CA GLY A 425 -18.32 -26.57 -19.28
C GLY A 425 -17.39 -27.54 -18.57
N CYS A 426 -16.09 -27.28 -18.68
CA CYS A 426 -14.99 -28.06 -18.13
C CYS A 426 -14.39 -27.41 -16.87
N GLU A 427 -13.55 -28.17 -16.16
CA GLU A 427 -12.69 -27.63 -15.10
C GLU A 427 -11.43 -27.00 -15.71
N MET A 428 -11.11 -25.78 -15.28
CA MET A 428 -9.90 -25.04 -15.64
C MET A 428 -9.00 -24.87 -14.42
N LEU A 429 -7.72 -25.14 -14.56
CA LEU A 429 -6.67 -24.83 -13.58
C LEU A 429 -5.77 -23.74 -14.17
N ILE A 430 -5.35 -22.79 -13.36
CA ILE A 430 -4.34 -21.79 -13.73
C ILE A 430 -3.14 -22.00 -12.82
N PHE A 431 -1.97 -22.12 -13.45
CA PHE A 431 -0.69 -22.19 -12.77
C PHE A 431 0.19 -21.00 -13.16
N GLU A 432 0.65 -20.29 -12.14
CA GLU A 432 1.62 -19.22 -12.24
C GLU A 432 2.99 -19.78 -12.63
N ARG A 433 3.66 -19.15 -13.59
CA ARG A 433 5.01 -19.55 -13.94
C ARG A 433 5.99 -19.05 -12.89
N GLN A 434 6.92 -19.90 -12.49
CA GLN A 434 8.09 -19.54 -11.69
C GLN A 434 9.34 -19.81 -12.55
N LYS A 435 10.52 -19.36 -12.11
CA LYS A 435 11.79 -19.44 -12.87
C LYS A 435 11.92 -20.76 -13.66
N ASP A 436 11.84 -21.89 -12.95
CA ASP A 436 12.03 -23.23 -13.54
C ASP A 436 10.76 -24.12 -13.50
N ASP A 437 9.76 -23.80 -12.67
CA ASP A 437 8.59 -24.65 -12.40
C ASP A 437 7.25 -23.88 -12.51
N TYR A 438 6.13 -24.49 -12.13
CA TYR A 438 4.84 -23.80 -11.99
C TYR A 438 4.23 -23.96 -10.59
N ARG A 439 3.55 -22.91 -10.12
CA ARG A 439 2.79 -22.89 -8.86
C ARG A 439 1.30 -22.87 -9.16
N PHE A 440 0.52 -23.73 -8.51
CA PHE A 440 -0.95 -23.67 -8.62
C PHE A 440 -1.48 -22.34 -8.08
N SER A 441 -2.30 -21.66 -8.88
CA SER A 441 -2.94 -20.37 -8.55
C SER A 441 -4.45 -20.55 -8.36
N SER A 442 -5.16 -21.04 -9.37
CA SER A 442 -6.62 -21.02 -9.40
C SER A 442 -7.22 -22.29 -9.97
N ARG A 443 -8.41 -22.68 -9.48
CA ARG A 443 -9.27 -23.70 -10.11
C ARG A 443 -10.65 -23.10 -10.33
N ILE A 444 -11.16 -23.17 -11.55
CA ILE A 444 -12.46 -22.64 -11.95
C ILE A 444 -13.28 -23.72 -12.63
N SER A 445 -14.46 -23.98 -12.09
CA SER A 445 -15.43 -24.94 -12.62
C SER A 445 -16.41 -24.29 -13.60
N GLN A 446 -16.99 -25.12 -14.48
CA GLN A 446 -18.00 -24.70 -15.47
C GLN A 446 -17.48 -23.64 -16.46
N ILE A 447 -16.26 -23.83 -16.97
CA ILE A 447 -15.65 -23.00 -18.00
C ILE A 447 -16.07 -23.49 -19.38
N GLN A 448 -16.67 -22.61 -20.17
CA GLN A 448 -16.87 -22.81 -21.60
C GLN A 448 -15.76 -22.05 -22.34
N VAL A 449 -15.24 -22.67 -23.40
CA VAL A 449 -14.21 -22.09 -24.27
C VAL A 449 -14.82 -21.64 -25.59
N PRO A 450 -14.29 -20.59 -26.23
CA PRO A 450 -13.03 -19.89 -25.93
C PRO A 450 -13.07 -19.00 -24.68
N VAL A 451 -11.92 -18.85 -24.00
CA VAL A 451 -11.73 -17.84 -22.94
C VAL A 451 -11.07 -16.60 -23.56
N ARG A 452 -11.58 -15.41 -23.28
CA ARG A 452 -10.96 -14.15 -23.75
C ARG A 452 -10.23 -13.45 -22.62
N VAL A 453 -9.15 -12.75 -22.94
CA VAL A 453 -8.49 -11.84 -22.00
C VAL A 453 -9.21 -10.49 -22.02
N SER A 454 -9.41 -9.89 -20.86
CA SER A 454 -9.99 -8.55 -20.70
C SER A 454 -8.93 -7.46 -20.84
N ASN A 455 -9.36 -6.23 -21.17
CA ASN A 455 -8.57 -5.01 -21.03
C ASN A 455 -8.57 -4.48 -19.57
N SER A 456 -9.41 -5.08 -18.72
CA SER A 456 -9.46 -4.88 -17.28
C SER A 456 -8.50 -5.82 -16.55
N GLN A 457 -7.92 -5.32 -15.46
CA GLN A 457 -6.93 -6.01 -14.65
C GLN A 457 -7.29 -5.83 -13.18
N HIS A 458 -7.12 -6.87 -12.37
CA HIS A 458 -7.42 -6.85 -10.94
C HIS A 458 -6.29 -7.50 -10.14
N TYR A 459 -5.78 -6.80 -9.11
CA TYR A 459 -4.54 -7.14 -8.38
C TYR A 459 -3.37 -7.57 -9.30
N LEU A 460 -3.12 -6.79 -10.36
CA LEU A 460 -2.08 -7.04 -11.38
C LEU A 460 -2.31 -8.26 -12.29
N TRP A 461 -3.40 -9.02 -12.17
CA TRP A 461 -3.74 -10.12 -13.09
C TRP A 461 -4.85 -9.70 -14.05
N GLN A 462 -4.75 -10.04 -15.34
CA GLN A 462 -5.80 -9.71 -16.31
C GLN A 462 -7.10 -10.46 -16.00
N SER A 463 -8.24 -9.77 -16.03
CA SER A 463 -9.54 -10.43 -15.90
C SER A 463 -9.77 -11.36 -17.09
N LEU A 464 -10.41 -12.50 -16.87
CA LEU A 464 -10.78 -13.44 -17.94
C LEU A 464 -12.27 -13.33 -18.24
N LEU A 465 -12.64 -13.47 -19.51
CA LEU A 465 -14.01 -13.39 -19.99
C LEU A 465 -14.44 -14.74 -20.56
N VAL A 466 -15.55 -15.25 -20.08
CA VAL A 466 -16.12 -16.53 -20.50
C VAL A 466 -17.59 -16.38 -20.86
N GLU A 467 -18.03 -17.09 -21.89
CA GLU A 467 -19.44 -17.11 -22.28
C GLU A 467 -20.20 -18.21 -21.54
N LYS A 468 -21.42 -17.91 -21.12
CA LYS A 468 -22.36 -18.87 -20.53
C LYS A 468 -23.79 -18.42 -20.81
N ASP A 469 -24.62 -19.30 -21.37
CA ASP A 469 -26.02 -19.02 -21.68
C ASP A 469 -26.22 -17.70 -22.47
N LYS A 470 -25.33 -17.46 -23.46
CA LYS A 470 -25.23 -16.24 -24.29
C LYS A 470 -24.89 -14.94 -23.54
N LYS A 471 -24.42 -15.03 -22.29
CA LYS A 471 -23.93 -13.91 -21.49
C LYS A 471 -22.43 -14.03 -21.30
N TRP A 472 -21.73 -12.90 -21.36
CA TRP A 472 -20.32 -12.84 -21.01
C TRP A 472 -20.19 -12.58 -19.51
N LEU A 473 -19.34 -13.36 -18.85
CA LEU A 473 -19.08 -13.30 -17.42
C LEU A 473 -17.62 -12.92 -17.21
N ILE A 474 -17.37 -12.05 -16.23
CA ILE A 474 -16.02 -11.65 -15.84
C ILE A 474 -15.50 -12.50 -14.67
N LEU A 475 -14.28 -12.98 -14.83
CA LEU A 475 -13.46 -13.66 -13.84
C LEU A 475 -12.36 -12.69 -13.42
N ASP A 476 -12.64 -11.87 -12.41
CA ASP A 476 -11.62 -11.01 -11.80
C ASP A 476 -10.77 -11.81 -10.81
N PHE A 477 -9.46 -11.69 -10.91
CA PHE A 477 -8.55 -12.21 -9.90
C PHE A 477 -8.80 -11.48 -8.57
N ASP A 478 -8.81 -12.17 -7.43
CA ASP A 478 -9.01 -11.57 -6.10
C ASP A 478 -7.68 -11.24 -5.37
N GLY A 479 -6.56 -11.38 -6.08
CA GLY A 479 -5.21 -11.27 -5.52
C GLY A 479 -4.71 -12.55 -4.85
N ILE A 480 -5.50 -13.63 -4.88
CA ILE A 480 -5.13 -15.00 -4.49
C ILE A 480 -5.46 -15.97 -5.64
N SER A 481 -6.66 -15.86 -6.22
CA SER A 481 -7.19 -16.74 -7.25
C SER A 481 -8.27 -16.07 -8.12
N TYR A 482 -8.59 -16.66 -9.27
CA TYR A 482 -9.82 -16.37 -10.02
C TYR A 482 -11.04 -17.05 -9.36
N PRO A 483 -12.27 -16.59 -9.63
CA PRO A 483 -13.47 -17.12 -8.98
C PRO A 483 -13.68 -18.61 -9.31
N PRO A 484 -13.93 -19.49 -8.34
CA PRO A 484 -13.90 -20.94 -8.56
C PRO A 484 -15.09 -21.55 -9.33
N HIS A 485 -16.09 -20.75 -9.71
CA HIS A 485 -17.18 -21.19 -10.60
C HIS A 485 -17.84 -20.02 -11.33
N THR A 486 -18.48 -20.33 -12.46
CA THR A 486 -19.18 -19.35 -13.31
C THR A 486 -20.66 -19.15 -12.96
N ARG A 487 -21.17 -19.69 -11.84
CA ARG A 487 -22.63 -19.70 -11.55
C ARG A 487 -23.16 -18.37 -11.01
N SER A 488 -22.35 -17.62 -10.26
CA SER A 488 -22.79 -16.39 -9.56
C SER A 488 -22.00 -15.16 -9.98
N LEU A 489 -21.52 -15.12 -11.22
CA LEU A 489 -20.72 -14.02 -11.75
C LEU A 489 -21.61 -12.98 -12.43
N THR A 490 -21.20 -11.72 -12.35
CA THR A 490 -21.88 -10.60 -13.00
C THR A 490 -21.77 -10.74 -14.52
N ALA A 491 -22.88 -10.55 -15.22
CA ALA A 491 -22.87 -10.44 -16.67
C ALA A 491 -22.31 -9.06 -17.08
N VAL A 492 -21.45 -9.05 -18.08
CA VAL A 492 -20.73 -7.88 -18.58
C VAL A 492 -20.96 -7.70 -20.07
N ASN A 493 -20.95 -6.46 -20.55
CA ASN A 493 -20.94 -6.20 -21.98
C ASN A 493 -19.53 -6.46 -22.54
N LYS A 494 -19.41 -7.50 -23.37
CA LYS A 494 -18.16 -7.91 -24.00
C LYS A 494 -17.47 -6.76 -24.75
N LEU A 495 -18.21 -5.90 -25.44
CA LEU A 495 -17.64 -4.87 -26.32
C LEU A 495 -16.85 -3.80 -25.56
N ASP A 496 -17.16 -3.59 -24.28
CA ASP A 496 -16.54 -2.53 -23.48
C ASP A 496 -15.17 -2.95 -22.92
N ILE A 497 -14.95 -4.26 -22.76
CA ILE A 497 -13.82 -4.80 -21.98
C ILE A 497 -13.04 -5.96 -22.65
N ALA A 498 -13.56 -6.61 -23.69
CA ALA A 498 -12.85 -7.73 -24.30
C ALA A 498 -11.68 -7.30 -25.18
N THR A 499 -10.62 -8.10 -25.18
CA THR A 499 -9.53 -7.98 -26.16
C THR A 499 -9.64 -9.04 -27.26
N ASP A 500 -8.79 -8.92 -28.27
CA ASP A 500 -8.62 -9.91 -29.34
C ASP A 500 -7.59 -11.00 -29.00
N ILE A 501 -7.26 -11.16 -27.72
CA ILE A 501 -6.50 -12.32 -27.23
C ILE A 501 -7.50 -13.40 -26.79
N ILE A 502 -7.50 -14.51 -27.53
CA ILE A 502 -8.44 -15.61 -27.41
C ILE A 502 -7.67 -16.88 -27.06
N LEU A 503 -7.88 -17.37 -25.85
CA LEU A 503 -7.34 -18.61 -25.31
C LEU A 503 -8.27 -19.78 -25.66
N PHE A 504 -7.68 -20.88 -26.13
CA PHE A 504 -8.42 -22.01 -26.73
C PHE A 504 -9.31 -21.53 -27.89
N SER A 505 -8.71 -20.82 -28.85
CA SER A 505 -9.42 -20.11 -29.91
C SER A 505 -10.27 -21.02 -30.81
N GLN A 506 -9.88 -22.29 -30.95
CA GLN A 506 -10.65 -23.33 -31.67
C GLN A 506 -11.76 -23.97 -30.81
N GLY A 507 -12.05 -23.43 -29.62
CA GLY A 507 -13.02 -23.98 -28.70
C GLY A 507 -12.48 -25.18 -27.93
N ARG A 508 -13.29 -26.24 -27.77
CA ARG A 508 -12.90 -27.41 -26.97
C ARG A 508 -11.68 -28.11 -27.59
N PRO A 509 -10.59 -28.32 -26.82
CA PRO A 509 -9.40 -28.98 -27.34
C PRO A 509 -9.72 -30.33 -27.99
N LYS A 510 -9.06 -30.62 -29.11
CA LYS A 510 -9.06 -31.94 -29.76
C LYS A 510 -7.95 -32.83 -29.18
N ASN A 511 -6.82 -32.23 -28.83
CA ASN A 511 -5.66 -32.91 -28.26
C ASN A 511 -5.69 -32.85 -26.73
N TRP A 512 -5.64 -34.03 -26.10
CA TRP A 512 -5.68 -34.22 -24.65
C TRP A 512 -4.55 -35.15 -24.21
N PHE A 513 -3.72 -34.69 -23.29
CA PHE A 513 -2.55 -35.41 -22.80
C PHE A 513 -2.86 -36.10 -21.46
N PRO A 514 -2.48 -37.37 -21.26
CA PRO A 514 -2.70 -38.04 -19.98
C PRO A 514 -1.80 -37.45 -18.89
N ILE A 515 -2.32 -37.34 -17.66
CA ILE A 515 -1.49 -36.94 -16.53
C ILE A 515 -0.60 -38.12 -16.12
N LYS A 516 0.70 -38.03 -16.44
CA LYS A 516 1.69 -39.06 -16.14
C LYS A 516 2.18 -38.92 -14.70
N MET A 517 1.72 -39.79 -13.80
CA MET A 517 2.31 -39.91 -12.46
C MET A 517 3.83 -40.18 -12.55
N GLN A 518 4.58 -39.49 -11.69
CA GLN A 518 6.04 -39.61 -11.52
C GLN A 518 6.35 -40.08 -10.09
#